data_AF-K4QW69-F1
#
_entry.id   AF-K4QW69-F1
#
_cell.length_a   1.000
_cell.length_b   1.000
_cell.length_c   1.000
_cell.angle_alpha   90.00
_cell.angle_beta   90.00
_cell.angle_gamma   90.00
#
_symmetry.space_group_name_H-M   'P 1'
#
loop_
_entity.id
_entity.type
_entity.pdbx_description
1 polymer ?
#
loop_
_entity_poly.entity_id
_entity_poly.type
_entity_poly.pdbx_seq_one_letter_code
_entity_poly.pdbx_strand_id
1 'polypeptide(L)'
;MMAEDVNAAVRGALAAGAIDITVNDAHGPMRNILPESLHPAARLIRGKPKHMGMLEGLTPDHDAMLCVGYHSRAGALGVLSHSFMGHEIEDIWLNGRCVGEIALAQAAAAALGVPVAVLTGDDRACEEMTEWDTSVTTVPVKYARDRFAADLRPADEAREAIEEAVTAALSVDRTPAAPPPADSTLTVRWQSSSVASTLLGIPGVTATDTRTVQAQGTLPALYRLFGVWMRVATSLTNQAPYC
;
A
#
# COMPACT_ATOMS: atom_id res chain seq x y z
N MET A 1 1.84 -2.51 -18.28
CA MET A 1 2.84 -3.51 -17.79
C MET A 1 3.48 -2.88 -16.57
N MET A 2 3.61 -3.58 -15.44
CA MET A 2 3.99 -2.96 -14.14
C MET A 2 5.19 -1.99 -14.24
N ALA A 3 6.29 -2.40 -14.86
CA ALA A 3 7.48 -1.56 -14.98
C ALA A 3 7.23 -0.27 -15.79
N GLU A 4 6.42 -0.33 -16.85
CA GLU A 4 6.16 0.85 -17.69
C GLU A 4 5.21 1.85 -17.04
N ASP A 5 4.26 1.38 -16.22
CA ASP A 5 3.37 2.26 -15.46
C ASP A 5 4.17 2.97 -14.36
N VAL A 6 5.15 2.28 -13.76
CA VAL A 6 6.14 2.89 -12.85
C VAL A 6 7.04 3.88 -13.60
N ASN A 7 7.53 3.53 -14.79
CA ASN A 7 8.38 4.42 -15.59
C ASN A 7 7.63 5.69 -16.01
N ALA A 8 6.32 5.61 -16.28
CA ALA A 8 5.48 6.80 -16.50
C ALA A 8 5.42 7.71 -15.27
N ALA A 9 5.25 7.15 -14.08
CA ALA A 9 5.33 7.93 -12.84
C ALA A 9 6.72 8.55 -12.63
N VAL A 10 7.80 7.81 -12.94
CA VAL A 10 9.17 8.34 -12.88
C VAL A 10 9.37 9.51 -13.84
N ARG A 11 8.92 9.39 -15.10
CA ARG A 11 9.00 10.48 -16.09
C ARG A 11 8.23 11.72 -15.62
N GLY A 12 7.04 11.53 -15.06
CA GLY A 12 6.27 12.65 -14.52
C GLY A 12 6.97 13.33 -13.33
N ALA A 13 7.59 12.55 -12.45
CA ALA A 13 8.37 13.10 -11.34
C ALA A 13 9.59 13.89 -11.82
N LEU A 14 10.31 13.38 -12.82
CA LEU A 14 11.44 14.08 -13.45
C LEU A 14 10.98 15.37 -14.14
N ALA A 15 9.84 15.35 -14.83
CA ALA A 15 9.27 16.52 -15.47
C ALA A 15 8.88 17.62 -14.46
N ALA A 16 8.48 17.22 -13.24
CA ALA A 16 8.24 18.13 -12.12
C ALA A 16 9.53 18.57 -11.39
N GLY A 17 10.71 18.09 -11.79
CA GLY A 17 12.00 18.49 -11.22
C GLY A 17 12.53 17.61 -10.09
N ALA A 18 11.97 16.41 -9.87
CA ALA A 18 12.52 15.48 -8.88
C ALA A 18 13.96 15.07 -9.24
N ILE A 19 14.85 15.11 -8.25
CA ILE A 19 16.29 14.83 -8.42
C ILE A 19 16.74 13.50 -7.81
N ASP A 20 15.93 12.92 -6.92
CA ASP A 20 16.17 11.60 -6.32
C ASP A 20 14.87 10.82 -6.33
N ILE A 21 14.91 9.61 -6.89
CA ILE A 21 13.73 8.77 -7.10
C ILE A 21 14.06 7.36 -6.66
N THR A 22 13.36 6.90 -5.61
CA THR A 22 13.42 5.52 -5.14
C THR A 22 12.14 4.78 -5.49
N VAL A 23 12.28 3.65 -6.18
CA VAL A 23 11.18 2.73 -6.53
C VAL A 23 11.28 1.50 -5.64
N ASN A 24 10.24 1.28 -4.83
CA ASN A 24 10.12 0.10 -3.98
C ASN A 24 9.17 -0.92 -4.61
N ASP A 25 9.67 -2.08 -5.05
CA ASP A 25 8.80 -3.17 -5.52
C ASP A 25 8.05 -3.76 -4.33
N ALA A 26 6.74 -3.56 -4.28
CA ALA A 26 5.90 -3.86 -3.12
C ALA A 26 4.97 -5.08 -3.31
N HIS A 27 4.95 -5.72 -4.49
CA HIS A 27 3.95 -6.75 -4.81
C HIS A 27 4.48 -8.18 -4.62
N GLY A 28 3.70 -9.07 -4.02
CA GLY A 28 3.99 -10.51 -3.97
C GLY A 28 5.41 -10.83 -3.44
N PRO A 29 6.31 -11.44 -4.23
CA PRO A 29 7.70 -11.72 -3.82
C PRO A 29 8.60 -10.47 -3.77
N MET A 30 8.09 -9.32 -4.23
CA MET A 30 8.78 -8.03 -4.35
C MET A 30 9.98 -8.11 -5.31
N ARG A 31 9.89 -8.98 -6.33
CA ARG A 31 10.94 -9.24 -7.33
C ARG A 31 10.41 -9.15 -8.77
N ASN A 32 9.34 -8.38 -8.98
CA ASN A 32 8.58 -8.30 -10.23
C ASN A 32 9.24 -7.35 -11.23
N ILE A 33 9.72 -6.19 -10.78
CA ILE A 33 10.42 -5.24 -11.65
C ILE A 33 11.82 -5.80 -11.96
N LEU A 34 12.11 -5.96 -13.25
CA LEU A 34 13.45 -6.27 -13.73
C LEU A 34 14.31 -5.00 -13.68
N PRO A 35 15.52 -5.03 -13.09
CA PRO A 35 16.39 -3.85 -13.01
C PRO A 35 16.62 -3.16 -14.36
N GLU A 36 16.79 -3.94 -15.43
CA GLU A 36 17.00 -3.46 -16.80
C GLU A 36 15.75 -2.84 -17.45
N SER A 37 14.57 -3.04 -16.87
CA SER A 37 13.30 -2.44 -17.33
C SER A 37 12.92 -1.17 -16.57
N LEU A 38 13.66 -0.81 -15.51
CA LEU A 38 13.40 0.40 -14.75
C LEU A 38 14.08 1.61 -15.40
N HIS A 39 13.42 2.76 -15.37
CA HIS A 39 13.98 4.03 -15.81
C HIS A 39 15.33 4.31 -15.12
N PRO A 40 16.39 4.69 -15.86
CA PRO A 40 17.76 4.75 -15.34
C PRO A 40 17.99 5.84 -14.28
N ALA A 41 17.09 6.83 -14.19
CA ALA A 41 17.14 7.86 -13.15
C ALA A 41 16.60 7.39 -11.78
N ALA A 42 15.98 6.21 -11.70
CA ALA A 42 15.41 5.69 -10.47
C ALA A 42 16.27 4.57 -9.85
N ARG A 43 16.32 4.54 -8.52
CA ARG A 43 16.93 3.46 -7.74
C ARG A 43 15.89 2.42 -7.38
N LEU A 44 16.21 1.13 -7.50
CA LEU A 44 15.28 0.04 -7.21
C LEU A 44 15.55 -0.64 -5.86
N ILE A 45 14.53 -0.74 -5.02
CA ILE A 45 14.52 -1.63 -3.84
C ILE A 45 13.71 -2.88 -4.16
N ARG A 46 14.40 -4.02 -4.29
CA ARG A 46 13.83 -5.30 -4.73
C ARG A 46 14.09 -6.41 -3.71
N GLY A 47 13.08 -7.22 -3.45
CA GLY A 47 13.15 -8.46 -2.67
C GLY A 47 12.55 -8.37 -1.27
N LYS A 48 12.69 -9.47 -0.52
CA LYS A 48 12.33 -9.61 0.89
C LYS A 48 13.52 -10.21 1.65
N PRO A 49 13.67 -9.99 2.97
CA PRO A 49 12.80 -9.21 3.85
C PRO A 49 12.98 -7.69 3.74
N LYS A 50 11.90 -6.93 3.97
CA LYS A 50 11.87 -5.46 4.08
C LYS A 50 11.24 -5.07 5.42
N HIS A 51 11.87 -4.18 6.19
CA HIS A 51 11.38 -3.80 7.51
C HIS A 51 10.11 -2.95 7.44
N MET A 52 10.01 -2.09 6.42
CA MET A 52 8.85 -1.24 6.13
C MET A 52 8.00 -1.77 4.97
N GLY A 53 8.23 -2.99 4.49
CA GLY A 53 7.35 -3.65 3.50
C GLY A 53 7.10 -2.81 2.25
N MET A 54 5.86 -2.35 2.06
CA MET A 54 5.45 -1.51 0.92
C MET A 54 6.07 -0.11 0.95
N LEU A 55 6.56 0.33 2.11
CA LEU A 55 7.18 1.64 2.34
C LEU A 55 8.70 1.56 2.57
N GLU A 56 9.35 0.47 2.17
CA GLU A 56 10.81 0.36 2.30
C GLU A 56 11.52 1.46 1.51
N GLY A 57 12.50 2.12 2.14
CA GLY A 57 13.22 3.25 1.58
C GLY A 57 12.60 4.61 1.86
N LEU A 58 11.33 4.68 2.31
CA LEU A 58 10.69 5.95 2.63
C LEU A 58 11.29 6.56 3.92
N THR A 59 11.75 7.79 3.84
CA THR A 59 12.30 8.57 4.95
C THR A 59 11.64 9.96 5.02
N PRO A 60 11.74 10.67 6.16
CA PRO A 60 11.25 12.05 6.26
C PRO A 60 11.88 13.05 5.28
N ASP A 61 12.99 12.69 4.63
CA ASP A 61 13.67 13.53 3.63
C ASP A 61 13.01 13.48 2.25
N HIS A 62 12.00 12.61 2.06
CA HIS A 62 11.26 12.55 0.80
C HIS A 62 10.15 13.60 0.76
N ASP A 63 10.08 14.36 -0.34
CA ASP A 63 9.03 15.37 -0.53
C ASP A 63 7.64 14.78 -0.79
N ALA A 64 7.59 13.57 -1.36
CA ALA A 64 6.35 12.91 -1.74
C ALA A 64 6.48 11.39 -1.87
N MET A 65 5.35 10.71 -1.75
CA MET A 65 5.19 9.29 -2.09
C MET A 65 4.18 9.12 -3.23
N LEU A 66 4.45 8.20 -4.17
CA LEU A 66 3.55 7.82 -5.26
C LEU A 66 3.12 6.35 -5.10
N CYS A 67 1.82 6.09 -5.13
CA CYS A 67 1.24 4.76 -5.04
C CYS A 67 0.86 4.26 -6.44
N VAL A 68 1.68 3.40 -7.05
CA VAL A 68 1.43 2.94 -8.43
C VAL A 68 0.86 1.53 -8.45
N GLY A 69 -0.30 1.35 -9.10
CA GLY A 69 -0.90 0.03 -9.36
C GLY A 69 -1.62 -0.60 -8.16
N TYR A 70 -2.19 0.21 -7.27
CA TYR A 70 -2.96 -0.24 -6.11
C TYR A 70 -4.32 -0.85 -6.52
N HIS A 71 -4.95 -1.54 -5.57
CA HIS A 71 -6.30 -2.11 -5.67
C HIS A 71 -7.08 -1.84 -4.37
N SER A 72 -8.41 -1.99 -4.43
CA SER A 72 -9.24 -1.85 -3.24
C SER A 72 -9.00 -2.95 -2.21
N ARG A 73 -9.38 -2.65 -0.97
CA ARG A 73 -9.22 -3.53 0.20
C ARG A 73 -10.04 -4.82 0.13
N ALA A 74 -9.68 -5.78 0.98
CA ALA A 74 -10.51 -6.97 1.23
C ALA A 74 -11.95 -6.58 1.61
N GLY A 75 -12.93 -7.39 1.17
CA GLY A 75 -14.36 -7.16 1.42
C GLY A 75 -15.01 -6.06 0.56
N ALA A 76 -14.24 -5.28 -0.19
CA ALA A 76 -14.75 -4.30 -1.15
C ALA A 76 -14.74 -4.84 -2.59
N LEU A 77 -15.59 -4.27 -3.44
CA LEU A 77 -15.50 -4.47 -4.89
C LEU A 77 -14.22 -3.81 -5.41
N GLY A 78 -13.58 -4.44 -6.38
CA GLY A 78 -12.39 -3.95 -7.08
C GLY A 78 -11.59 -5.11 -7.65
N VAL A 79 -10.88 -4.88 -8.75
CA VAL A 79 -10.18 -5.98 -9.43
C VAL A 79 -8.98 -6.44 -8.59
N LEU A 80 -8.98 -7.72 -8.27
CA LEU A 80 -8.08 -8.39 -7.32
C LEU A 80 -8.16 -7.82 -5.90
N SER A 81 -9.33 -7.35 -5.46
CA SER A 81 -9.48 -6.77 -4.12
C SER A 81 -9.03 -7.73 -3.00
N HIS A 82 -8.11 -7.24 -2.16
CA HIS A 82 -7.57 -7.88 -0.96
C HIS A 82 -6.77 -6.89 -0.12
N SER A 83 -6.35 -7.32 1.07
CA SER A 83 -5.47 -6.55 1.96
C SER A 83 -4.27 -7.41 2.37
N PHE A 84 -3.09 -7.12 1.84
CA PHE A 84 -1.81 -7.80 2.08
C PHE A 84 -1.86 -9.32 1.82
N MET A 85 -2.28 -10.11 2.82
CA MET A 85 -2.40 -11.57 2.74
C MET A 85 -3.83 -11.95 2.35
N GLY A 86 -4.16 -11.87 1.06
CA GLY A 86 -5.54 -12.00 0.59
C GLY A 86 -6.25 -13.34 0.89
N HIS A 87 -5.50 -14.39 1.27
CA HIS A 87 -6.06 -15.66 1.73
C HIS A 87 -6.32 -15.71 3.23
N GLU A 88 -5.76 -14.79 4.01
CA GLU A 88 -5.70 -14.89 5.48
C GLU A 88 -6.25 -13.64 6.20
N ILE A 89 -6.20 -12.46 5.59
CA ILE A 89 -6.76 -11.24 6.18
C ILE A 89 -8.18 -11.05 5.67
N GLU A 90 -9.16 -11.08 6.58
CA GLU A 90 -10.57 -10.81 6.31
C GLU A 90 -10.81 -9.30 6.26
N ASP A 91 -10.38 -8.58 7.29
CA ASP A 91 -10.57 -7.13 7.42
C ASP A 91 -9.47 -6.50 8.28
N ILE A 92 -9.21 -5.21 8.05
CA ILE A 92 -8.33 -4.39 8.88
C ILE A 92 -9.06 -3.11 9.26
N TRP A 93 -8.87 -2.66 10.51
CA TRP A 93 -9.36 -1.37 10.98
C TRP A 93 -8.23 -0.55 11.57
N LEU A 94 -8.19 0.73 11.21
CA LEU A 94 -7.37 1.75 11.86
C LEU A 94 -8.30 2.73 12.57
N ASN A 95 -8.19 2.81 13.89
CA ASN A 95 -9.06 3.65 14.73
C ASN A 95 -10.56 3.39 14.50
N GLY A 96 -10.92 2.11 14.32
CA GLY A 96 -12.31 1.68 14.09
C GLY A 96 -12.82 1.88 12.67
N ARG A 97 -12.07 2.54 11.78
CA ARG A 97 -12.42 2.66 10.35
C ARG A 97 -11.83 1.48 9.57
N CYS A 98 -12.66 0.78 8.79
CA CYS A 98 -12.21 -0.31 7.91
C CYS A 98 -11.30 0.24 6.81
N VAL A 99 -10.14 -0.40 6.62
CA VAL A 99 -9.05 0.06 5.74
C VAL A 99 -8.37 -1.12 5.05
N GLY A 100 -7.68 -0.84 3.94
CA GLY A 100 -6.74 -1.79 3.32
C GLY A 100 -5.30 -1.28 3.31
N GLU A 101 -4.56 -1.73 2.30
CA GLU A 101 -3.19 -1.31 2.04
C GLU A 101 -3.06 0.20 1.84
N ILE A 102 -4.03 0.80 1.13
CA ILE A 102 -4.03 2.23 0.75
C ILE A 102 -3.93 3.12 1.99
N ALA A 103 -4.92 3.04 2.88
CA ALA A 103 -4.98 3.90 4.06
C ALA A 103 -3.87 3.59 5.08
N LEU A 104 -3.45 2.32 5.23
CA LEU A 104 -2.32 1.99 6.11
C LEU A 104 -1.00 2.53 5.60
N ALA A 105 -0.75 2.43 4.28
CA ALA A 105 0.43 3.00 3.66
C ALA A 105 0.43 4.53 3.74
N GLN A 106 -0.71 5.18 3.45
CA GLN A 106 -0.87 6.63 3.56
C GLN A 106 -0.64 7.10 5.01
N ALA A 107 -1.27 6.46 5.99
CA ALA A 107 -1.15 6.89 7.38
C ALA A 107 0.27 6.71 7.93
N ALA A 108 0.96 5.64 7.52
CA ALA A 108 2.36 5.42 7.89
C ALA A 108 3.31 6.40 7.18
N ALA A 109 3.05 6.78 5.93
CA ALA A 109 3.79 7.84 5.23
C ALA A 109 3.57 9.21 5.88
N ALA A 110 2.32 9.55 6.23
CA ALA A 110 1.99 10.78 6.94
C ALA A 110 2.66 10.86 8.32
N ALA A 111 2.79 9.73 9.03
CA ALA A 111 3.55 9.66 10.27
C ALA A 111 5.05 9.92 10.12
N LEU A 112 5.60 9.71 8.92
CA LEU A 112 6.96 10.07 8.57
C LEU A 112 7.08 11.51 8.05
N GLY A 113 5.97 12.26 8.00
CA GLY A 113 5.91 13.60 7.43
C GLY A 113 5.85 13.65 5.91
N VAL A 114 5.71 12.49 5.23
CA VAL A 114 5.74 12.41 3.76
C VAL A 114 4.32 12.33 3.19
N PRO A 115 3.89 13.32 2.40
CA PRO A 115 2.57 13.31 1.81
C PRO A 115 2.49 12.40 0.56
N VAL A 116 1.43 11.60 0.45
CA VAL A 116 1.15 10.80 -0.76
C VAL A 116 0.59 11.74 -1.83
N ALA A 117 1.20 11.83 -3.02
CA ALA A 117 0.80 12.77 -4.08
C ALA A 117 -0.21 12.19 -5.05
N VAL A 118 0.05 10.95 -5.47
CA VAL A 118 -0.70 10.27 -6.50
C VAL A 118 -0.96 8.84 -6.08
N LEU A 119 -2.16 8.35 -6.38
CA LEU A 119 -2.48 6.93 -6.38
C LEU A 119 -3.03 6.51 -7.75
N THR A 120 -2.45 5.47 -8.33
CA THR A 120 -2.92 4.85 -9.57
C THR A 120 -3.39 3.43 -9.25
N GLY A 121 -4.48 2.99 -9.90
CA GLY A 121 -5.09 1.71 -9.57
C GLY A 121 -6.34 1.42 -10.40
N ASP A 122 -7.25 0.61 -9.87
CA ASP A 122 -8.61 0.58 -10.39
C ASP A 122 -9.45 1.76 -9.89
N ASP A 123 -10.61 1.95 -10.50
CA ASP A 123 -11.61 2.93 -10.09
C ASP A 123 -11.97 2.79 -8.60
N ARG A 124 -12.08 1.56 -8.08
CA ARG A 124 -12.40 1.33 -6.66
C ARG A 124 -11.27 1.68 -5.71
N ALA A 125 -10.01 1.43 -6.07
CA ALA A 125 -8.87 1.93 -5.31
C ALA A 125 -8.82 3.47 -5.29
N CYS A 126 -9.16 4.11 -6.42
CA CYS A 126 -9.20 5.57 -6.52
C CYS A 126 -10.32 6.16 -5.64
N GLU A 127 -11.50 5.53 -5.62
CA GLU A 127 -12.60 5.87 -4.72
C GLU A 127 -12.18 5.72 -3.25
N GLU A 128 -11.60 4.57 -2.87
CA GLU A 128 -11.12 4.30 -1.50
C GLU A 128 -10.08 5.35 -1.05
N MET A 129 -9.16 5.73 -1.93
CA MET A 129 -8.18 6.77 -1.62
C MET A 129 -8.82 8.14 -1.43
N THR A 130 -9.76 8.50 -2.32
CA THR A 130 -10.44 9.80 -2.25
C THR A 130 -11.30 9.92 -1.00
N GLU A 131 -11.96 8.84 -0.58
CA GLU A 131 -12.68 8.77 0.69
C GLU A 131 -11.76 8.90 1.91
N TRP A 132 -10.51 8.43 1.79
CA TRP A 132 -9.52 8.50 2.87
C TRP A 132 -8.86 9.88 2.96
N ASP A 133 -8.37 10.41 1.84
CA ASP A 133 -7.62 11.64 1.72
C ASP A 133 -7.89 12.30 0.36
N THR A 134 -8.76 13.32 0.36
CA THR A 134 -9.17 14.05 -0.85
C THR A 134 -8.07 14.91 -1.45
N SER A 135 -6.92 15.08 -0.77
CA SER A 135 -5.79 15.83 -1.29
C SER A 135 -4.94 15.04 -2.29
N VAL A 136 -5.14 13.71 -2.36
CA VAL A 136 -4.37 12.84 -3.25
C VAL A 136 -5.02 12.76 -4.62
N THR A 137 -4.21 13.00 -5.65
CA THR A 137 -4.65 12.84 -7.04
C THR A 137 -4.77 11.35 -7.36
N THR A 138 -5.90 10.92 -7.91
CA THR A 138 -6.14 9.53 -8.25
C THR A 138 -6.23 9.32 -9.76
N VAL A 139 -5.67 8.22 -10.25
CA VAL A 139 -5.63 7.88 -11.68
C VAL A 139 -6.15 6.46 -11.90
N PRO A 140 -7.44 6.28 -12.26
CA PRO A 140 -7.96 4.97 -12.61
C PRO A 140 -7.42 4.54 -13.98
N VAL A 141 -6.68 3.43 -14.00
CA VAL A 141 -6.12 2.83 -15.23
C VAL A 141 -6.84 1.54 -15.65
N LYS A 142 -7.79 1.10 -14.82
CA LYS A 142 -8.66 -0.05 -15.06
C LYS A 142 -9.97 0.16 -14.29
N TYR A 143 -11.06 -0.42 -14.78
CA TYR A 143 -12.39 -0.27 -14.20
C TYR A 143 -12.93 -1.64 -13.82
N ALA A 144 -13.20 -1.85 -12.54
CA ALA A 144 -13.64 -3.12 -12.02
C ALA A 144 -15.03 -3.48 -12.58
N ARG A 145 -15.12 -4.64 -13.24
CA ARG A 145 -16.40 -5.29 -13.58
C ARG A 145 -16.77 -6.33 -12.53
N ASP A 146 -15.76 -6.96 -11.95
CA ASP A 146 -15.83 -7.92 -10.86
C ASP A 146 -14.49 -7.91 -10.11
N ARG A 147 -14.36 -8.69 -9.04
CA ARG A 147 -13.08 -9.00 -8.41
C ARG A 147 -12.09 -9.65 -9.39
N PHE A 148 -12.56 -10.40 -10.37
CA PHE A 148 -11.68 -11.12 -11.31
C PHE A 148 -11.72 -10.61 -12.75
N ALA A 149 -12.44 -9.53 -13.00
CA ALA A 149 -12.59 -8.96 -14.34
C ALA A 149 -12.55 -7.43 -14.29
N ALA A 150 -11.82 -6.83 -15.23
CA ALA A 150 -11.76 -5.38 -15.39
C ALA A 150 -11.77 -4.99 -16.85
N ASP A 151 -12.31 -3.82 -17.11
CA ASP A 151 -12.19 -3.08 -18.36
C ASP A 151 -10.92 -2.22 -18.28
N LEU A 152 -9.97 -2.43 -19.19
CA LEU A 152 -8.64 -1.84 -19.07
C LEU A 152 -8.55 -0.59 -19.92
N ARG A 153 -8.02 0.50 -19.35
CA ARG A 153 -7.61 1.64 -20.17
C ARG A 153 -6.48 1.17 -21.11
N PRO A 154 -6.47 1.58 -22.39
CA PRO A 154 -5.36 1.30 -23.29
C PRO A 154 -4.03 1.68 -22.66
N ALA A 155 -3.00 0.86 -22.85
CA ALA A 155 -1.76 0.97 -22.07
C ALA A 155 -1.07 2.33 -22.23
N ASP A 156 -1.08 2.90 -23.44
CA ASP A 156 -0.44 4.19 -23.70
C ASP A 156 -1.22 5.35 -23.08
N GLU A 157 -2.56 5.33 -23.18
CA GLU A 157 -3.44 6.30 -22.50
C GLU A 157 -3.30 6.23 -20.96
N ALA A 158 -3.12 5.03 -20.41
CA ALA A 158 -2.88 4.85 -18.98
C ALA A 158 -1.55 5.47 -18.55
N ARG A 159 -0.48 5.27 -19.34
CA ARG A 159 0.86 5.81 -19.05
C ARG A 159 0.89 7.32 -19.17
N GLU A 160 0.27 7.88 -20.22
CA GLU A 160 0.14 9.33 -20.40
C GLU A 160 -0.60 9.94 -19.21
N ALA A 161 -1.75 9.39 -18.82
CA ALA A 161 -2.50 9.88 -17.67
C ALA A 161 -1.73 9.79 -16.34
N ILE A 162 -0.93 8.74 -16.13
CA ILE A 162 -0.06 8.63 -14.94
C ILE A 162 1.01 9.73 -14.97
N GLU A 163 1.70 9.90 -16.09
CA GLU A 163 2.79 10.86 -16.25
C GLU A 163 2.32 12.30 -16.05
N GLU A 164 1.18 12.67 -16.66
CA GLU A 164 0.56 13.98 -16.51
C GLU A 164 0.13 14.25 -15.06
N ALA A 165 -0.57 13.29 -14.44
CA ALA A 165 -1.05 13.44 -13.07
C ALA A 165 0.11 13.58 -12.07
N VAL A 166 1.18 12.82 -12.23
CA VAL A 166 2.37 12.92 -11.38
C VAL A 166 3.07 14.26 -11.60
N THR A 167 3.24 14.69 -12.86
CA THR A 167 3.85 15.99 -13.17
C THR A 167 3.06 17.12 -12.50
N ALA A 168 1.74 17.15 -12.67
CA ALA A 168 0.87 18.17 -12.12
C ALA A 168 0.87 18.15 -10.57
N ALA A 169 0.74 16.98 -9.96
CA ALA A 169 0.67 16.84 -8.51
C ALA A 169 1.97 17.22 -7.79
N LEU A 170 3.12 17.09 -8.47
CA LEU A 170 4.44 17.45 -7.91
C LEU A 170 4.89 18.86 -8.30
N SER A 171 4.25 19.52 -9.27
CA SER A 171 4.59 20.89 -9.69
C SER A 171 3.95 21.98 -8.81
N VAL A 172 3.14 21.60 -7.82
CA VAL A 172 2.48 22.52 -6.89
C VAL A 172 3.08 22.42 -5.50
N ASP A 173 3.10 23.53 -4.75
CA ASP A 173 3.51 23.50 -3.35
C ASP A 173 2.56 22.60 -2.55
N ARG A 174 3.12 21.56 -1.93
CA ARG A 174 2.35 20.59 -1.16
C ARG A 174 2.42 20.92 0.32
N THR A 175 1.27 21.04 0.94
CA THR A 175 1.20 21.09 2.41
C THR A 175 1.68 19.75 2.97
N PRO A 176 2.51 19.73 4.02
CA PRO A 176 2.85 18.49 4.71
C PRO A 176 1.59 17.73 5.13
N ALA A 177 1.64 16.39 5.06
CA ALA A 177 0.53 15.58 5.52
C ALA A 177 0.26 15.86 7.00
N ALA A 178 -1.01 16.01 7.37
CA ALA A 178 -1.38 16.09 8.77
C ALA A 178 -0.91 14.79 9.45
N PRO A 179 -0.16 14.88 10.57
CA PRO A 179 0.28 13.69 11.25
C PRO A 179 -0.94 12.89 11.74
N PRO A 180 -0.89 11.55 11.71
CA PRO A 180 -1.94 10.75 12.29
C PRO A 180 -2.06 11.03 13.80
N PRO A 181 -3.18 10.64 14.43
CA PRO A 181 -3.34 10.77 15.88
C PRO A 181 -2.15 10.18 16.64
N ALA A 182 -1.79 10.83 17.77
CA ALA A 182 -0.64 10.44 18.59
C ALA A 182 -0.69 8.98 19.02
N ASP A 183 -1.89 8.46 19.31
CA ASP A 183 -2.16 7.05 19.52
C ASP A 183 -3.16 6.56 18.48
N SER A 184 -2.89 5.39 17.93
CA SER A 184 -3.80 4.68 17.03
C SER A 184 -4.05 3.26 17.54
N THR A 185 -5.19 2.69 17.16
CA THR A 185 -5.51 1.27 17.35
C THR A 185 -5.54 0.61 15.98
N LEU A 186 -4.69 -0.41 15.80
CA LEU A 186 -4.74 -1.29 14.64
C LEU A 186 -5.43 -2.60 15.05
N THR A 187 -6.51 -2.94 14.37
CA THR A 187 -7.27 -4.18 14.58
C THR A 187 -7.28 -4.97 13.29
N VAL A 188 -7.00 -6.28 13.34
CA VAL A 188 -6.96 -7.16 12.18
C VAL A 188 -7.77 -8.41 12.48
N ARG A 189 -8.69 -8.74 11.57
CA ARG A 189 -9.45 -9.99 11.60
C ARG A 189 -8.83 -10.98 10.61
N TRP A 190 -8.49 -12.13 11.14
CA TRP A 190 -7.82 -13.21 10.44
C TRP A 190 -8.83 -14.30 10.04
N GLN A 191 -8.53 -15.03 8.97
CA GLN A 191 -9.31 -16.20 8.58
C GLN A 191 -9.10 -17.33 9.59
N SER A 192 -7.86 -17.55 10.01
CA SER A 192 -7.46 -18.60 10.95
C SER A 192 -7.47 -18.12 12.39
N SER A 193 -8.21 -18.84 13.25
CA SER A 193 -8.13 -18.66 14.71
C SER A 193 -6.76 -19.03 15.27
N SER A 194 -5.99 -19.87 14.57
CA SER A 194 -4.63 -20.24 15.00
C SER A 194 -3.65 -19.08 14.80
N VAL A 195 -3.85 -18.26 13.77
CA VAL A 195 -3.07 -17.04 13.57
C VAL A 195 -3.36 -16.06 14.71
N ALA A 196 -4.64 -15.76 14.96
CA ALA A 196 -5.04 -14.86 16.03
C ALA A 196 -4.54 -15.32 17.41
N SER A 197 -4.67 -16.60 17.75
CA SER A 197 -4.21 -17.14 19.04
C SER A 197 -2.69 -17.11 19.19
N THR A 198 -1.93 -17.36 18.11
CA THR A 198 -0.46 -17.30 18.15
C THR A 198 0.06 -15.87 18.31
N LEU A 199 -0.60 -14.88 17.70
CA LEU A 199 -0.21 -13.48 17.79
C LEU A 199 -0.33 -12.91 19.20
N LEU A 200 -1.13 -13.51 20.09
CA LEU A 200 -1.20 -13.14 21.52
C LEU A 200 0.12 -13.38 22.26
N GLY A 201 1.07 -14.12 21.69
CA GLY A 201 2.42 -14.26 22.22
C GLY A 201 3.29 -13.00 22.05
N ILE A 202 2.85 -12.03 21.24
CA ILE A 202 3.59 -10.79 21.00
C ILE A 202 3.17 -9.74 22.04
N PRO A 203 4.10 -9.15 22.82
CA PRO A 203 3.77 -8.11 23.79
C PRO A 203 2.98 -6.95 23.18
N GLY A 204 1.91 -6.53 23.86
CA GLY A 204 1.03 -5.44 23.42
C GLY A 204 -0.07 -5.85 22.43
N VAL A 205 -0.11 -7.11 21.99
CA VAL A 205 -1.20 -7.65 21.16
C VAL A 205 -2.28 -8.25 22.05
N THR A 206 -3.52 -7.85 21.85
CA THR A 206 -4.69 -8.42 22.53
C THR A 206 -5.70 -8.93 21.50
N ALA A 207 -6.69 -9.72 21.94
CA ALA A 207 -7.77 -10.23 21.10
C ALA A 207 -9.11 -9.65 21.53
N THR A 208 -9.97 -9.36 20.55
CA THR A 208 -11.37 -8.96 20.78
C THR A 208 -12.34 -10.12 20.58
N ASP A 209 -11.95 -11.12 19.79
CA ASP A 209 -12.64 -12.39 19.61
C ASP A 209 -11.64 -13.50 19.22
N THR A 210 -12.11 -14.68 18.82
CA THR A 210 -11.25 -15.83 18.49
C THR A 210 -10.44 -15.69 17.21
N ARG A 211 -10.70 -14.67 16.39
CA ARG A 211 -10.07 -14.42 15.09
C ARG A 211 -9.61 -12.97 14.89
N THR A 212 -9.87 -12.08 15.84
CA THR A 212 -9.57 -10.65 15.73
C THR A 212 -8.58 -10.23 16.81
N VAL A 213 -7.44 -9.70 16.37
CA VAL A 213 -6.39 -9.16 17.26
C VAL A 213 -6.24 -7.66 17.07
N GLN A 214 -5.74 -6.98 18.10
CA GLN A 214 -5.46 -5.56 18.04
C GLN A 214 -4.21 -5.18 18.83
N ALA A 215 -3.64 -4.03 18.48
CA ALA A 215 -2.62 -3.35 19.27
C ALA A 215 -2.80 -1.84 19.19
N GLN A 216 -2.29 -1.16 20.22
CA GLN A 216 -2.29 0.30 20.32
C GLN A 216 -0.85 0.83 20.25
N GLY A 217 -0.67 1.99 19.65
CA GLY A 217 0.61 2.67 19.58
C GLY A 217 0.65 3.72 18.48
N THR A 218 1.85 4.20 18.18
CA THR A 218 2.06 5.25 17.18
C THR A 218 2.28 4.66 15.79
N LEU A 219 2.00 5.45 14.74
CA LEU A 219 2.51 5.17 13.41
C LEU A 219 3.91 5.83 13.25
N PRO A 220 4.83 5.23 12.48
CA PRO A 220 4.71 3.97 11.74
C PRO A 220 5.03 2.71 12.57
N ALA A 221 5.17 2.79 13.90
CA ALA A 221 5.52 1.63 14.73
C ALA A 221 4.47 0.50 14.64
N LEU A 222 3.17 0.83 14.64
CA LEU A 222 2.09 -0.13 14.39
C LEU A 222 2.19 -0.79 13.01
N TYR A 223 2.56 -0.04 11.97
CA TYR A 223 2.77 -0.59 10.63
C TYR A 223 3.91 -1.63 10.62
N ARG A 224 5.01 -1.36 11.34
CA ARG A 224 6.11 -2.33 11.51
C ARG A 224 5.67 -3.56 12.29
N LEU A 225 4.90 -3.38 13.36
CA LEU A 225 4.34 -4.47 14.17
C LEU A 225 3.42 -5.35 13.33
N PHE A 226 2.56 -4.76 12.50
CA PHE A 226 1.73 -5.47 11.53
C PHE A 226 2.57 -6.30 10.55
N GLY A 227 3.71 -5.76 10.11
CA GLY A 227 4.71 -6.52 9.36
C GLY A 227 5.21 -7.78 10.09
N VAL A 228 5.35 -7.73 11.42
CA VAL A 228 5.68 -8.91 12.23
C VAL A 228 4.50 -9.88 12.29
N TRP A 229 3.27 -9.38 12.46
CA TRP A 229 2.08 -10.22 12.47
C TRP A 229 1.95 -11.04 11.18
N MET A 230 2.13 -10.39 10.03
CA MET A 230 2.09 -11.09 8.73
C MET A 230 3.17 -12.18 8.60
N ARG A 231 4.35 -11.99 9.19
CA ARG A 231 5.42 -13.02 9.17
C ARG A 231 5.05 -14.23 10.03
N VAL A 232 4.46 -13.99 11.21
CA VAL A 232 3.92 -15.07 12.06
C VAL A 232 2.80 -15.79 11.33
N ALA A 233 1.83 -15.05 10.78
CA ALA A 233 0.73 -15.63 9.99
C ALA A 233 1.25 -16.49 8.83
N THR A 234 2.20 -15.98 8.05
CA THR A 234 2.81 -16.71 6.92
C THR A 234 3.44 -18.04 7.35
N SER A 235 4.04 -18.10 8.55
CA SER A 235 4.65 -19.34 9.07
C SER A 235 3.61 -20.43 9.42
N LEU A 236 2.37 -20.04 9.65
CA LEU A 236 1.27 -20.92 10.03
C LEU A 236 0.39 -21.31 8.83
N THR A 237 0.19 -20.39 7.89
CA THR A 237 -0.77 -20.59 6.78
C THR A 237 -0.17 -21.23 5.54
N ASN A 238 1.15 -21.40 5.48
CA ASN A 238 1.84 -22.11 4.39
C ASN A 238 1.99 -23.61 4.66
N GLN A 239 1.25 -24.17 5.61
CA GLN A 239 1.23 -25.62 5.78
C GLN A 239 0.46 -26.23 4.61
N ALA A 240 1.09 -27.20 3.92
CA ALA A 240 0.39 -28.06 2.98
C ALA A 240 -0.85 -28.62 3.69
N PRO A 241 -1.99 -28.75 3.00
CA PRO A 241 -3.23 -29.10 3.64
C PRO A 241 -3.06 -30.37 4.49
N TYR A 242 -3.43 -30.26 5.77
CA TYR A 242 -3.84 -31.44 6.52
C TYR A 242 -5.21 -31.81 5.96
N CYS A 243 -5.23 -32.90 5.20
CA CYS A 243 -6.31 -33.51 4.38
C CYS A 243 -6.43 -33.02 2.93
#